data_AF-A0A493SVK4-F1
#
_entry.id   AF-A0A493SVK4-F1
#
_cell.length_a   1.000
_cell.length_b   1.000
_cell.length_c   1.000
_cell.angle_alpha   90.00
_cell.angle_beta   90.00
_cell.angle_gamma   90.00
#
_symmetry.space_group_name_H-M   'P 1'
#
loop_
_entity.id
_entity.type
_entity.pdbx_description
1 polymer ?
#
loop_
_entity_poly.entity_id
_entity_poly.type
_entity_poly.pdbx_seq_one_letter_code
_entity_poly.pdbx_strand_id
1 'polypeptide(L)'
;MPNVDSVKVAVRVRPFSQVSRSRCVISMNSNSTSIYDPRNPGHMKTFTFDLAYWSHSGFLKDENGTFISAGSNSYAGQVSSSNCN
;
A
#
# COMPACT_ATOMS: atom_id res chain seq x y z
N MET A 1 25.18 21.45 16.28
CA MET A 1 25.16 20.84 14.93
C MET A 1 24.30 19.60 15.01
N PRO A 2 23.19 19.48 14.27
CA PRO A 2 22.43 18.24 14.28
C PRO A 2 23.26 17.18 13.56
N ASN A 3 23.44 16.04 14.22
CA ASN A 3 24.23 14.91 13.76
C ASN A 3 23.69 14.44 12.39
N VAL A 4 24.53 14.49 11.34
CA VAL A 4 24.09 14.37 9.92
C VAL A 4 24.03 12.91 9.45
N ASP A 5 24.23 11.94 10.35
CA ASP A 5 24.16 10.51 10.04
C ASP A 5 22.81 9.89 10.46
N SER A 6 21.71 10.40 9.92
CA SER A 6 20.37 9.80 10.07
C SER A 6 19.98 9.11 8.77
N VAL A 7 20.07 7.78 8.74
CA VAL A 7 19.48 6.97 7.66
C VAL A 7 17.96 7.02 7.82
N LYS A 8 17.26 7.49 6.78
CA LYS A 8 15.79 7.44 6.70
C LYS A 8 15.37 6.37 5.72
N VAL A 9 14.39 5.57 6.10
CA VAL A 9 13.84 4.50 5.27
C VAL A 9 12.43 4.88 4.81
N ALA A 10 12.20 4.77 3.51
CA ALA A 10 10.91 5.05 2.89
C ALA A 10 10.38 3.83 2.14
N VAL A 11 9.06 3.62 2.21
CA VAL A 11 8.35 2.60 1.43
C VAL A 11 7.28 3.22 0.55
N ARG A 12 7.07 2.65 -0.64
CA ARG A 12 6.01 3.08 -1.56
C ARG A 12 5.20 1.90 -2.04
N VAL A 13 3.88 1.97 -1.86
CA VAL A 13 2.94 1.00 -2.41
C VAL A 13 2.46 1.48 -3.77
N ARG A 14 2.73 0.68 -4.82
CA ARG A 14 2.35 1.00 -6.20
C ARG A 14 0.93 0.50 -6.53
N PRO A 15 0.23 1.18 -7.45
CA PRO A 15 -1.02 0.69 -8.03
C PRO A 15 -0.82 -0.67 -8.73
N PHE A 16 -1.90 -1.45 -8.87
CA PHE A 16 -1.87 -2.63 -9.74
C PHE A 16 -1.60 -2.21 -11.18
N SER A 17 -0.87 -3.05 -11.91
CA SER A 17 -0.76 -2.92 -13.35
C SER A 17 -2.10 -3.29 -13.98
N GLN A 18 -2.49 -2.63 -15.07
CA GLN A 18 -3.75 -2.90 -15.79
C GLN A 18 -3.88 -4.37 -16.24
N VAL A 19 -2.75 -5.07 -16.41
CA VAL A 19 -2.70 -6.48 -16.84
C VAL A 19 -2.86 -7.45 -15.66
N SER A 20 -2.59 -7.01 -14.43
CA SER A 20 -2.60 -7.89 -13.24
C SER A 20 -3.92 -7.79 -12.49
N ARG A 21 -4.74 -8.84 -12.56
CA ARG A 21 -5.91 -9.04 -11.68
C ARG A 21 -5.46 -9.73 -10.40
N SER A 22 -5.12 -8.95 -9.37
CA SER A 22 -4.58 -9.47 -8.12
C SER A 22 -5.28 -8.86 -6.92
N ARG A 23 -5.26 -9.58 -5.80
CA ARG A 23 -5.80 -9.09 -4.54
C ARG A 23 -4.80 -8.16 -3.85
N CYS A 24 -5.27 -7.03 -3.35
CA CYS A 24 -4.46 -6.16 -2.50
C CYS A 24 -4.32 -6.80 -1.12
N VAL A 25 -3.09 -7.02 -0.71
CA VAL A 25 -2.73 -7.64 0.58
C VAL A 25 -1.92 -6.70 1.45
N ILE A 26 -1.91 -5.40 1.12
CA ILE A 26 -1.17 -4.38 1.85
C ILE A 26 -2.19 -3.38 2.43
N SER A 27 -1.98 -2.98 3.67
CA SER A 27 -2.68 -1.88 4.34
C SER A 27 -1.65 -0.93 4.91
N MET A 28 -1.89 0.38 4.81
CA MET A 28 -1.00 1.39 5.35
C MET A 28 -1.77 2.29 6.32
N ASN A 29 -1.25 2.42 7.53
CA ASN A 29 -1.75 3.33 8.56
C ASN A 29 -0.63 4.28 8.96
N SER A 30 -0.67 5.51 8.43
CA SER A 30 0.40 6.48 8.62
C SER A 30 1.75 5.87 8.22
N ASN A 31 2.70 5.82 9.15
CA ASN A 31 4.03 5.24 8.99
C ASN A 31 4.10 3.70 9.03
N SER A 32 3.01 3.02 9.36
CA SER A 32 2.96 1.57 9.53
C SER A 32 2.35 0.91 8.30
N THR A 33 3.08 -0.02 7.70
CA THR A 33 2.62 -0.85 6.58
C THR A 33 2.44 -2.29 7.03
N SER A 34 1.22 -2.80 6.88
CA SER A 34 0.85 -4.18 7.20
C SER A 34 0.65 -5.01 5.93
N ILE A 35 1.21 -6.20 5.92
CA ILE A 35 1.10 -7.17 4.83
C ILE A 35 0.34 -8.40 5.36
N TYR A 36 -0.71 -8.78 4.65
CA TYR A 36 -1.57 -9.93 4.95
C TYR A 36 -1.16 -11.12 4.08
N ASP A 37 -1.05 -12.31 4.65
CA ASP A 37 -0.92 -13.52 3.84
C ASP A 37 -2.31 -14.00 3.38
N PRO A 38 -2.61 -14.02 2.06
CA PRO A 38 -3.90 -14.52 1.57
C PRO A 38 -4.08 -16.03 1.80
N ARG A 39 -3.00 -16.79 2.04
CA ARG A 39 -3.06 -18.24 2.31
C ARG A 39 -3.16 -18.54 3.80
N ASN A 40 -2.78 -17.61 4.66
CA ASN A 40 -2.85 -17.79 6.11
C ASN A 40 -3.39 -16.50 6.78
N PRO A 41 -4.72 -16.38 6.95
CA PRO A 41 -5.37 -15.16 7.43
C PRO A 41 -4.89 -14.66 8.79
N GLY A 42 -4.30 -15.54 9.62
CA GLY A 42 -3.73 -15.18 10.92
C GLY A 42 -2.32 -14.58 10.86
N HIS A 43 -1.65 -14.64 9.72
CA HIS A 43 -0.27 -14.18 9.56
C HIS A 43 -0.22 -12.79 8.94
N MET A 44 -0.36 -11.78 9.80
CA MET A 44 -0.14 -10.38 9.43
C MET A 44 1.22 -9.91 9.93
N LYS A 45 2.01 -9.33 9.04
CA LYS A 45 3.28 -8.69 9.38
C LYS A 45 3.15 -7.18 9.24
N THR A 46 3.41 -6.47 10.32
CA THR A 46 3.40 -5.00 10.35
C THR A 46 4.83 -4.48 10.45
N PHE A 47 5.15 -3.51 9.62
CA PHE A 47 6.45 -2.85 9.54
C PHE A 47 6.26 -1.35 9.68
N THR A 48 7.15 -0.69 10.41
CA THR A 48 7.09 0.77 10.62
C THR A 48 8.30 1.42 9.96
N PHE A 49 8.06 2.51 9.24
CA PHE A 49 9.09 3.23 8.48
C PHE A 49 9.06 4.73 8.80
N ASP A 50 10.14 5.45 8.47
CA ASP A 50 10.18 6.91 8.65
C ASP A 50 9.23 7.62 7.68
N LEU A 51 9.08 7.05 6.47
CA LEU A 51 8.20 7.57 5.43
C LEU A 51 7.46 6.43 4.74
N ALA A 52 6.17 6.63 4.52
CA ALA A 52 5.26 5.64 4.00
C ALA A 52 4.38 6.31 2.94
N TYR A 53 4.55 5.90 1.69
CA TYR A 53 3.87 6.50 0.54
C TYR A 53 2.86 5.53 -0.06
N TRP A 54 1.64 6.01 -0.24
CA TRP A 54 0.61 5.29 -0.98
C TRP A 54 0.29 5.95 -2.30
N SER A 55 0.38 5.19 -3.38
CA SER A 55 -0.05 5.61 -4.73
C SER A 55 -1.15 4.70 -5.28
N HIS A 56 -1.82 3.93 -4.42
CA HIS A 56 -2.79 2.92 -4.82
C HIS A 56 -4.22 3.47 -4.70
N SER A 57 -4.56 4.41 -5.59
CA SER A 57 -5.91 4.96 -5.74
C SER A 57 -6.59 4.44 -7.01
N GLY A 58 -7.93 4.44 -7.02
CA GLY A 58 -8.69 4.14 -8.23
C GLY A 58 -8.84 2.65 -8.51
N PHE A 59 -9.08 1.84 -7.48
CA PHE A 59 -9.41 0.42 -7.64
C PHE A 59 -10.84 0.14 -7.18
N LEU A 60 -11.60 -0.60 -7.99
CA LEU A 60 -12.90 -1.13 -7.63
C LEU A 60 -12.72 -2.54 -7.07
N LYS A 61 -13.33 -2.81 -5.92
CA LYS A 61 -13.40 -4.15 -5.34
C LYS A 61 -14.58 -4.87 -5.98
N ASP A 62 -14.29 -5.94 -6.72
CA ASP A 62 -15.32 -6.84 -7.24
C ASP A 62 -15.92 -7.69 -6.11
N GLU A 63 -17.10 -8.26 -6.33
CA GLU A 63 -17.80 -9.13 -5.35
C GLU A 63 -16.94 -10.30 -4.87
N ASN A 64 -15.97 -10.72 -5.68
CA ASN A 64 -14.99 -11.76 -5.39
C ASN A 64 -13.78 -11.28 -4.56
N GLY A 65 -13.77 -10.03 -4.08
CA GLY A 65 -12.66 -9.45 -3.33
C GLY A 65 -11.40 -9.16 -4.16
N THR A 66 -11.54 -9.15 -5.49
CA THR A 66 -10.45 -8.82 -6.42
C THR A 66 -10.51 -7.34 -6.77
N PHE A 67 -9.36 -6.65 -6.74
CA PHE A 67 -9.29 -5.23 -7.07
C PHE A 67 -9.02 -5.05 -8.56
N ILE A 68 -9.92 -4.36 -9.24
CA ILE A 68 -9.85 -4.03 -10.66
C ILE A 68 -9.49 -2.56 -10.78
N SER A 69 -8.53 -2.22 -11.64
CA SER A 69 -8.18 -0.82 -11.93
C SER A 69 -9.40 -0.10 -12.51
N ALA A 70 -9.83 0.98 -11.88
CA ALA A 70 -11.01 1.77 -12.28
C ALA A 70 -10.73 2.70 -13.49
N GLY A 71 -9.67 2.46 -14.26
CA GLY A 71 -9.36 3.22 -15.47
C GLY A 71 -8.87 4.66 -15.24
N SER A 72 -8.87 5.18 -14.00
CA SER A 72 -8.23 6.46 -13.70
C SER A 72 -6.73 6.24 -13.51
N ASN A 73 -5.95 6.64 -14.52
CA ASN A 73 -4.48 6.68 -14.50
C ASN A 73 -3.91 7.71 -13.49
N SER A 74 -4.69 8.16 -12.51
CA SER A 74 -4.24 9.08 -11.49
C SER A 74 -3.43 8.32 -10.46
N TYR A 75 -2.11 8.47 -10.53
CA TYR A 75 -1.25 8.31 -9.36
C TYR A 75 -1.83 9.22 -8.27
N ALA A 76 -2.58 8.69 -7.30
CA ALA A 76 -3.04 9.53 -6.20
C ALA A 76 -1.85 10.27 -5.61
N GLY A 77 -2.09 11.54 -5.29
CA GLY A 77 -1.18 12.33 -4.49
C GLY A 77 -0.72 11.50 -3.29
N GLN A 78 0.57 11.60 -3.00
CA GLN A 78 1.25 10.89 -1.93
C GLN A 78 0.49 11.11 -0.61
N VAL A 79 -0.40 10.18 -0.28
CA VAL A 79 -1.14 10.19 0.98
C VAL A 79 -0.41 9.28 1.96
N SER A 80 -0.19 9.79 3.16
CA SER A 80 0.49 9.07 4.22
C SER A 80 -0.38 7.97 4.85
N SER A 81 -1.67 7.90 4.53
CA SER A 81 -2.62 6.97 5.15
C SER A 81 -3.67 6.51 4.16
N SER A 82 -3.79 5.20 3.96
CA SER A 82 -4.79 4.60 3.05
C SER A 82 -4.75 3.09 3.11
N ASN A 83 -5.94 2.50 3.11
CA ASN A 83 -6.17 1.07 3.11
C ASN A 83 -6.76 0.63 1.76
N CYS A 84 -6.55 -0.62 1.40
CA CYS A 84 -7.29 -1.26 0.30
C CYS A 84 -8.67 -1.78 0.76
N ASN A 85 -9.02 -1.68 2.04
CA ASN A 85 -10.17 -2.40 2.60
C ASN A 85 -11.37 -1.49 2.83
#